data_AF-A0A6J3GME5-F1
#
_entry.id   AF-A0A6J3GME5-F1
#
_cell.length_a   1.000
_cell.length_b   1.000
_cell.length_c   1.000
_cell.angle_alpha   90.00
_cell.angle_beta   90.00
_cell.angle_gamma   90.00
#
_symmetry.space_group_name_H-M   'P 1'
#
loop_
_entity.id
_entity.type
_entity.pdbx_description
1 polymer ?
#
loop_
_entity_poly.entity_id
_entity_poly.type
_entity_poly.pdbx_seq_one_letter_code
_entity_poly.pdbx_strand_id
1 'polypeptide(L)'
;MDAGKVGPTLKTHCSAQCLDVCRWLIPFTLSCCVYFCLWIPEDQPSWVAALVKCLPIFCLAGFLWVVSPGRGYTRLLQGALLCSAVGDACLVWPEAFLHGMAAFATAHLLYLCAFGLSPLQPGLLLLIFLASGPYLILVLLHLEPDMVLPVAAYGLILMAMLWRGLAWGGSAGWGALLFTLSDGVLAWDAFAHPLPHAHLVTMTTYYTAQLLITLSALRSLGPKTD
;
A
#
# COMPACT_ATOMS: atom_id res chain seq x y z
N MET A 1 -6.05 45.84 -26.96
CA MET A 1 -7.13 45.49 -26.01
C MET A 1 -7.82 44.26 -26.56
N ASP A 2 -7.58 43.09 -25.97
CA ASP A 2 -8.66 42.21 -25.51
C ASP A 2 -8.07 41.05 -24.70
N ALA A 3 -8.20 41.16 -23.38
CA ALA A 3 -7.85 40.13 -22.42
C ALA A 3 -9.05 39.17 -22.31
N GLY A 4 -8.97 38.05 -23.03
CA GLY A 4 -9.94 36.96 -22.96
C GLY A 4 -9.94 36.29 -21.59
N LYS A 5 -11.06 36.43 -20.89
CA LYS A 5 -11.37 35.90 -19.56
C LYS A 5 -11.15 34.39 -19.47
N VAL A 6 -10.08 33.96 -18.77
CA VAL A 6 -10.00 32.61 -18.20
C VAL A 6 -11.01 32.54 -17.05
N GLY A 7 -12.10 31.81 -17.25
CA GLY A 7 -13.26 31.80 -16.36
C GLY A 7 -12.96 31.26 -14.93
N PRO A 8 -13.61 31.81 -13.90
CA PRO A 8 -13.45 31.38 -12.50
C PRO A 8 -13.98 29.97 -12.20
N THR A 9 -14.73 29.34 -13.11
CA THR A 9 -15.48 28.09 -12.90
C THR A 9 -14.62 26.83 -12.74
N LEU A 10 -13.50 26.71 -13.47
CA LEU A 10 -12.63 25.53 -13.40
C LEU A 10 -11.85 25.44 -12.08
N LYS A 11 -11.41 26.60 -11.54
CA LYS A 11 -10.72 26.67 -10.24
C LYS A 11 -11.65 26.36 -9.07
N THR A 12 -12.90 26.81 -9.11
CA THR A 12 -13.91 26.51 -8.06
C THR A 12 -14.27 25.03 -8.00
N HIS A 13 -14.40 24.34 -9.15
CA HIS A 13 -14.69 22.90 -9.16
C HIS A 13 -13.52 22.06 -8.63
N CYS A 14 -12.29 22.40 -9.00
CA CYS A 14 -11.10 21.72 -8.48
C CYS A 14 -10.92 21.95 -6.96
N SER A 15 -11.23 23.16 -6.46
CA SER A 15 -11.16 23.49 -5.04
C SER A 15 -12.22 22.76 -4.22
N ALA A 16 -13.45 22.63 -4.72
CA ALA A 16 -14.53 21.92 -4.03
C ALA A 16 -14.26 20.40 -3.97
N GLN A 17 -13.81 19.81 -5.08
CA GLN A 17 -13.47 18.38 -5.14
C GLN A 17 -12.27 18.03 -4.24
N CYS A 18 -11.27 18.93 -4.15
CA CYS A 18 -10.15 18.79 -3.22
C CYS A 18 -10.61 18.85 -1.75
N LEU A 19 -11.50 19.79 -1.42
CA LEU A 19 -12.06 19.92 -0.06
C LEU A 19 -12.84 18.66 0.35
N ASP A 20 -13.64 18.11 -0.57
CA ASP A 20 -14.41 16.90 -0.29
C ASP A 20 -13.51 15.67 -0.12
N VAL A 21 -12.47 15.51 -0.95
CA VAL A 21 -11.46 14.45 -0.76
C VAL A 21 -10.78 14.58 0.60
N CYS A 22 -10.34 15.78 0.99
CA CYS A 22 -9.74 16.02 2.30
C CYS A 22 -10.67 15.62 3.45
N ARG A 23 -11.97 15.93 3.34
CA ARG A 23 -12.97 15.56 4.38
C ARG A 23 -13.12 14.05 4.51
N TRP A 24 -13.11 13.32 3.41
CA TRP A 24 -13.23 11.86 3.43
C TRP A 24 -11.96 11.13 3.89
N LEU A 25 -10.80 11.82 3.93
CA LEU A 25 -9.56 11.28 4.50
C LEU A 25 -9.42 11.52 6.01
N ILE A 26 -10.27 12.37 6.61
CA ILE A 26 -10.27 12.62 8.06
C ILE A 26 -10.35 11.32 8.88
N PRO A 27 -11.26 10.36 8.59
CA PRO A 27 -11.32 9.11 9.33
C PRO A 27 -10.02 8.31 9.28
N PHE A 28 -9.36 8.27 8.11
CA PHE A 28 -8.06 7.62 7.95
C PHE A 28 -7.00 8.29 8.81
N THR A 29 -6.85 9.61 8.72
CA THR A 29 -5.87 10.35 9.51
C THR A 29 -6.11 10.18 11.01
N LEU A 30 -7.36 10.28 11.47
CA LEU A 30 -7.71 10.07 12.88
C LEU A 30 -7.39 8.65 13.33
N SER A 31 -7.69 7.63 12.53
CA SER A 31 -7.37 6.24 12.87
C SER A 31 -5.85 5.99 12.92
N CYS A 32 -5.05 6.60 12.05
CA CYS A 32 -3.59 6.57 12.15
C CYS A 32 -3.10 7.24 13.43
N CYS A 33 -3.66 8.40 13.79
CA CYS A 33 -3.34 9.06 15.06
C CYS A 33 -3.68 8.16 16.25
N VAL A 34 -4.86 7.54 16.28
CA VAL A 34 -5.25 6.60 17.34
C VAL A 34 -4.27 5.42 17.41
N TYR A 35 -3.90 4.83 16.27
CA TYR A 35 -2.93 3.74 16.21
C TYR A 35 -1.59 4.13 16.85
N PHE A 36 -0.99 5.25 16.43
CA PHE A 36 0.31 5.69 16.95
C PHE A 36 0.24 6.25 18.38
N CYS A 37 -0.89 6.83 18.80
CA CYS A 37 -1.06 7.33 20.16
C CYS A 37 -1.30 6.21 21.18
N LEU A 38 -2.05 5.16 20.82
CA LEU A 38 -2.26 4.02 21.70
C LEU A 38 -0.99 3.19 21.88
N TRP A 39 -0.13 3.14 20.86
CA TRP A 39 1.16 2.46 20.88
C TRP A 39 1.09 1.08 21.56
N ILE A 40 0.15 0.25 21.10
CA ILE A 40 -0.10 -1.04 21.73
C ILE A 40 1.14 -1.93 21.52
N PRO A 41 1.75 -2.44 22.60
CA PRO A 41 2.92 -3.32 22.50
C PRO A 41 2.64 -4.58 21.68
N GLU A 42 3.59 -4.96 20.81
CA GLU A 42 3.46 -6.14 19.94
C GLU A 42 3.53 -7.48 20.69
N ASP A 43 4.07 -7.48 21.92
CA ASP A 43 4.19 -8.67 22.78
C ASP A 43 2.86 -9.13 23.38
N GLN A 44 1.79 -8.34 23.25
CA GLN A 44 0.46 -8.64 23.80
C GLN A 44 -0.59 -8.73 22.69
N PRO A 45 -0.64 -9.86 21.95
CA PRO A 45 -1.59 -10.04 20.87
C PRO A 45 -3.02 -9.95 21.40
N SER A 46 -3.81 -9.04 20.83
CA SER A 46 -5.19 -8.81 21.24
C SER A 46 -6.07 -8.45 20.06
N TRP A 47 -7.36 -8.78 20.16
CA TRP A 47 -8.36 -8.37 19.17
C TRP A 47 -8.46 -6.85 19.03
N VAL A 48 -8.18 -6.11 20.10
CA VAL A 48 -8.12 -4.64 20.08
C VAL A 48 -6.92 -4.17 19.26
N ALA A 49 -5.73 -4.74 19.45
CA ALA A 49 -4.55 -4.41 18.64
C ALA A 49 -4.82 -4.67 17.15
N ALA A 50 -5.41 -5.81 16.81
CA ALA A 50 -5.80 -6.13 15.44
C ALA A 50 -6.79 -5.10 14.87
N LEU A 51 -7.86 -4.78 15.61
CA LEU A 51 -8.86 -3.82 15.16
C LEU A 51 -8.25 -2.42 14.93
N VAL A 52 -7.46 -1.93 15.87
CA VAL A 52 -6.80 -0.61 15.78
C VAL A 52 -5.82 -0.58 14.60
N LYS A 53 -5.10 -1.68 14.35
CA LYS A 53 -4.17 -1.83 13.21
C LYS A 53 -4.90 -1.85 11.86
N CYS A 54 -6.04 -2.51 11.76
CA CYS A 54 -6.81 -2.59 10.52
C CYS A 54 -7.64 -1.33 10.22
N LEU A 55 -7.97 -0.53 11.24
CA LEU A 55 -8.90 0.60 11.12
C LEU A 55 -8.49 1.64 10.04
N PRO A 56 -7.22 2.07 9.92
CA PRO A 56 -6.78 2.94 8.83
C PRO A 56 -7.08 2.37 7.45
N ILE A 57 -6.87 1.08 7.25
CA ILE A 57 -7.09 0.43 5.97
C ILE A 57 -8.58 0.33 5.64
N PHE A 58 -9.43 0.03 6.64
CA PHE A 58 -10.89 0.08 6.45
C PHE A 58 -11.38 1.49 6.13
N CYS A 59 -10.81 2.53 6.74
CA CYS A 59 -11.10 3.92 6.40
C CYS A 59 -10.77 4.23 4.94
N LEU A 60 -9.62 3.78 4.42
CA LEU A 60 -9.25 3.94 3.00
C LEU A 60 -10.18 3.16 2.06
N ALA A 61 -10.56 1.93 2.43
CA ALA A 61 -11.49 1.13 1.64
C ALA A 61 -12.88 1.81 1.55
N GLY A 62 -13.37 2.35 2.67
CA GLY A 62 -14.61 3.14 2.75
C GLY A 62 -14.52 4.45 1.97
N PHE A 63 -13.42 5.20 2.09
CA PHE A 63 -13.15 6.39 1.28
C PHE A 63 -13.29 6.08 -0.21
N LEU A 64 -12.65 5.00 -0.65
CA LEU A 64 -12.60 4.62 -2.05
C LEU A 64 -13.98 4.17 -2.57
N TRP A 65 -14.78 3.52 -1.70
CA TRP A 65 -16.16 3.16 -1.99
C TRP A 65 -17.07 4.36 -2.25
N VAL A 66 -16.92 5.41 -1.45
CA VAL A 66 -17.75 6.62 -1.58
C VAL A 66 -17.32 7.45 -2.79
N VAL A 67 -16.01 7.63 -3.00
CA VAL A 67 -15.49 8.58 -4.00
C VAL A 67 -15.48 7.99 -5.41
N SER A 68 -15.40 6.67 -5.57
CA SER A 68 -15.29 6.03 -6.89
C SER A 68 -16.00 4.67 -6.99
N PRO A 69 -17.32 4.58 -6.72
CA PRO A 69 -18.03 3.32 -6.84
C PRO A 69 -18.04 2.81 -8.30
N GLY A 70 -17.76 1.51 -8.49
CA GLY A 70 -18.15 0.80 -9.71
C GLY A 70 -17.15 0.73 -10.89
N ARG A 71 -15.87 1.11 -10.73
CA ARG A 71 -14.84 0.92 -11.77
C ARG A 71 -13.97 -0.31 -11.51
N GLY A 72 -13.53 -1.00 -12.56
CA GLY A 72 -12.69 -2.21 -12.47
C GLY A 72 -11.40 -1.98 -11.66
N TYR A 73 -10.68 -0.90 -11.97
CA TYR A 73 -9.49 -0.46 -11.22
C TYR A 73 -9.78 -0.26 -9.73
N THR A 74 -10.82 0.50 -9.41
CA THR A 74 -11.20 0.83 -8.04
C THR A 74 -11.60 -0.40 -7.22
N ARG A 75 -12.32 -1.36 -7.83
CA ARG A 75 -12.67 -2.62 -7.17
C ARG A 75 -11.45 -3.47 -6.83
N LEU A 76 -10.45 -3.50 -7.71
CA LEU A 76 -9.19 -4.21 -7.44
C LEU A 76 -8.44 -3.57 -6.26
N LEU A 77 -8.36 -2.23 -6.22
CA LEU A 77 -7.75 -1.53 -5.08
C LEU A 77 -8.53 -1.77 -3.77
N GLN A 78 -9.86 -1.76 -3.81
CA GLN A 78 -10.68 -2.08 -2.63
C GLN A 78 -10.43 -3.50 -2.14
N GLY A 79 -10.42 -4.48 -3.05
CA GLY A 79 -10.08 -5.87 -2.71
C GLY A 79 -8.69 -5.97 -2.09
N ALA A 80 -7.71 -5.26 -2.65
CA ALA A 80 -6.35 -5.23 -2.13
C ALA A 80 -6.29 -4.64 -0.71
N LEU A 81 -6.97 -3.51 -0.47
CA LEU A 81 -7.08 -2.92 0.88
C LEU A 81 -7.72 -3.88 1.88
N LEU A 82 -8.81 -4.57 1.50
CA LEU A 82 -9.44 -5.56 2.37
C LEU A 82 -8.51 -6.75 2.67
N CYS A 83 -7.78 -7.24 1.66
CA CYS A 83 -6.76 -8.27 1.86
C CYS A 83 -5.62 -7.78 2.75
N SER A 84 -5.17 -6.53 2.61
CA SER A 84 -4.19 -5.92 3.50
C SER A 84 -4.70 -5.80 4.94
N ALA A 85 -5.97 -5.44 5.15
CA ALA A 85 -6.56 -5.41 6.48
C ALA A 85 -6.61 -6.81 7.13
N VAL A 86 -6.90 -7.85 6.34
CA VAL A 86 -6.79 -9.25 6.81
C VAL A 86 -5.33 -9.59 7.16
N GLY A 87 -4.38 -9.17 6.32
CA GLY A 87 -2.95 -9.31 6.59
C GLY A 87 -2.55 -8.66 7.93
N ASP A 88 -2.96 -7.41 8.15
CA ASP A 88 -2.72 -6.66 9.38
C ASP A 88 -3.26 -7.38 10.62
N ALA A 89 -4.48 -7.92 10.53
CA ALA A 89 -5.07 -8.70 11.61
C ALA A 89 -4.26 -9.97 11.89
N CYS A 90 -3.93 -10.74 10.85
CA CYS A 90 -3.15 -11.97 11.00
C CYS A 90 -1.75 -11.72 11.58
N LEU A 91 -1.08 -10.63 11.18
CA LEU A 91 0.25 -10.29 11.69
C LEU A 91 0.29 -9.91 13.18
N VAL A 92 -0.86 -9.72 13.85
CA VAL A 92 -0.89 -9.55 15.30
C VAL A 92 -0.56 -10.85 16.03
N TRP A 93 -0.87 -12.00 15.45
CA TRP A 93 -0.58 -13.30 16.06
C TRP A 93 0.57 -14.00 15.32
N PRO A 94 1.66 -14.38 16.02
CA PRO A 94 2.80 -15.05 15.40
C PRO A 94 2.41 -16.32 14.62
N GLU A 95 1.48 -17.12 15.17
CA GLU A 95 0.98 -18.35 14.53
C GLU A 95 0.25 -18.10 13.19
N ALA A 96 -0.26 -16.89 13.00
CA ALA A 96 -0.98 -16.50 11.79
C ALA A 96 -0.08 -15.73 10.80
N PHE A 97 1.23 -15.61 11.06
CA PHE A 97 2.16 -14.86 10.22
C PHE A 97 2.12 -15.29 8.74
N LEU A 98 2.13 -16.60 8.47
CA LEU A 98 2.08 -17.11 7.10
C LEU A 98 0.74 -16.80 6.41
N HIS A 99 -0.37 -16.83 7.15
CA HIS A 99 -1.68 -16.43 6.65
C HIS A 99 -1.72 -14.92 6.34
N GLY A 100 -1.09 -14.11 7.19
CA GLY A 100 -0.93 -12.68 6.97
C GLY A 100 -0.11 -12.38 5.73
N MET A 101 1.02 -13.06 5.56
CA MET A 101 1.86 -12.97 4.35
C MET A 101 1.07 -13.35 3.09
N ALA A 102 0.28 -14.42 3.12
CA ALA A 102 -0.55 -14.82 1.98
C ALA A 102 -1.65 -13.79 1.66
N ALA A 103 -2.26 -13.17 2.68
CA ALA A 103 -3.23 -12.10 2.51
C ALA A 103 -2.60 -10.85 1.88
N PHE A 104 -1.41 -10.44 2.34
CA PHE A 104 -0.66 -9.36 1.71
C PHE A 104 -0.19 -9.72 0.29
N ALA A 105 0.26 -10.94 0.03
CA ALA A 105 0.60 -11.38 -1.32
C ALA A 105 -0.59 -11.24 -2.28
N THR A 106 -1.78 -11.61 -1.80
CA THR A 106 -3.03 -11.44 -2.55
C THR A 106 -3.33 -9.96 -2.80
N ALA A 107 -3.12 -9.08 -1.80
CA ALA A 107 -3.24 -7.63 -1.98
C ALA A 107 -2.28 -7.10 -3.06
N HIS A 108 -1.02 -7.54 -3.03
CA HIS A 108 -0.01 -7.17 -4.02
C HIS A 108 -0.37 -7.63 -5.44
N LEU A 109 -0.90 -8.84 -5.60
CA LEU A 109 -1.40 -9.33 -6.89
C LEU A 109 -2.58 -8.48 -7.38
N LEU A 110 -3.50 -8.10 -6.51
CA LEU A 110 -4.61 -7.22 -6.86
C LEU A 110 -4.14 -5.81 -7.27
N TYR A 111 -3.15 -5.25 -6.57
CA TYR A 111 -2.49 -4.00 -6.96
C TYR A 111 -1.79 -4.11 -8.32
N LEU A 112 -1.04 -5.19 -8.54
CA LEU A 112 -0.41 -5.48 -9.82
C LEU A 112 -1.45 -5.55 -10.94
N CYS A 113 -2.56 -6.26 -10.74
CA CYS A 113 -3.66 -6.32 -11.69
C CYS A 113 -4.30 -4.94 -11.94
N ALA A 114 -4.45 -4.12 -10.90
CA ALA A 114 -5.00 -2.78 -11.02
C ALA A 114 -4.10 -1.87 -11.86
N PHE A 115 -2.78 -1.91 -11.63
CA PHE A 115 -1.81 -1.13 -12.40
C PHE A 115 -1.67 -1.62 -13.86
N GLY A 116 -2.11 -2.85 -14.16
CA GLY A 116 -2.11 -3.41 -15.50
C GLY A 116 -0.69 -3.59 -16.06
N LEU A 117 -0.57 -4.04 -17.31
CA LEU A 117 0.72 -4.38 -17.94
C LEU A 117 1.20 -3.38 -19.00
N SER A 118 0.41 -2.34 -19.32
CA SER A 118 0.75 -1.38 -20.38
C SER A 118 1.11 0.00 -19.81
N PRO A 119 2.25 0.59 -20.19
CA PRO A 119 3.35 -0.02 -20.94
C PRO A 119 4.09 -1.07 -20.09
N LEU A 120 4.71 -2.07 -20.73
CA LEU A 120 5.44 -3.13 -20.00
C LEU A 120 6.70 -2.59 -19.31
N GLN A 121 7.55 -1.83 -19.99
CA GLN A 121 8.82 -1.31 -19.42
C GLN A 121 9.70 -2.42 -18.80
N PRO A 122 10.18 -3.41 -19.58
CA PRO A 122 11.02 -4.50 -19.06
C PRO A 122 12.37 -4.03 -18.50
N GLY A 123 12.91 -2.90 -18.97
CA GLY A 123 14.12 -2.30 -18.39
C GLY A 123 13.93 -1.87 -16.94
N LEU A 124 12.74 -1.40 -16.57
CA LEU A 124 12.42 -1.06 -15.18
C LEU A 124 12.31 -2.31 -14.31
N LEU A 125 11.73 -3.40 -14.85
CA LEU A 125 11.69 -4.69 -14.15
C LEU A 125 13.12 -5.20 -13.86
N LEU A 126 14.01 -5.15 -14.86
CA LEU A 126 15.42 -5.52 -14.68
C LEU A 126 16.09 -4.66 -13.62
N LEU A 127 15.88 -3.34 -13.64
CA LEU A 127 16.43 -2.43 -12.63
C LEU A 127 15.96 -2.80 -11.21
N ILE A 128 14.69 -3.13 -11.03
CA ILE A 128 14.12 -3.54 -9.74
C ILE A 128 14.71 -4.87 -9.28
N PHE A 129 14.89 -5.83 -10.20
CA PHE A 129 15.56 -7.09 -9.91
C PHE A 129 17.01 -6.89 -9.46
N LEU A 130 17.76 -6.03 -10.14
CA LEU A 130 19.15 -5.74 -9.78
C LEU A 130 19.26 -4.98 -8.46
N ALA A 131 18.32 -4.07 -8.18
CA ALA A 131 18.32 -3.26 -6.96
C ALA A 131 17.85 -4.05 -5.72
N SER A 132 16.78 -4.85 -5.86
CA SER A 132 16.10 -5.50 -4.73
C SER A 132 16.44 -6.99 -4.59
N GLY A 133 16.90 -7.63 -5.67
CA GLY A 133 17.27 -9.05 -5.68
C GLY A 133 18.39 -9.40 -4.70
N PRO A 134 19.50 -8.64 -4.61
CA PRO A 134 20.54 -8.88 -3.62
C PRO A 134 20.00 -8.81 -2.19
N TYR A 135 19.13 -7.84 -1.91
CA TYR A 135 18.48 -7.70 -0.60
C TYR A 135 17.60 -8.93 -0.28
N LEU A 136 16.77 -9.38 -1.24
CA LEU A 136 15.97 -10.59 -1.07
C LEU A 136 16.85 -11.81 -0.79
N ILE A 137 17.93 -12.01 -1.55
CA ILE A 137 18.88 -13.11 -1.33
C ILE A 137 19.46 -13.05 0.09
N LEU A 138 19.86 -11.87 0.57
CA LEU A 138 20.36 -11.71 1.93
C LEU A 138 19.34 -12.12 2.98
N VAL A 139 18.06 -11.73 2.83
CA VAL A 139 16.99 -12.18 3.74
C VAL A 139 16.84 -13.69 3.70
N LEU A 140 16.82 -14.31 2.51
CA LEU A 140 16.65 -15.76 2.35
C LEU A 140 17.76 -16.58 3.02
N LEU A 141 18.97 -16.03 3.19
CA LEU A 141 20.08 -16.70 3.88
C LEU A 141 19.88 -16.83 5.40
N HIS A 142 18.99 -16.02 5.99
CA HIS A 142 18.69 -16.05 7.43
C HIS A 142 17.46 -16.90 7.77
N LEU A 143 16.79 -17.45 6.76
CA LEU A 143 15.54 -18.19 6.96
C LEU A 143 15.79 -19.67 7.27
N GLU A 144 14.89 -20.22 8.08
CA GLU A 144 14.70 -21.65 8.16
C GLU A 144 14.22 -22.22 6.81
N PRO A 145 14.59 -23.47 6.45
CA PRO A 145 14.35 -24.02 5.11
C PRO A 145 12.89 -24.01 4.65
N ASP A 146 11.94 -24.14 5.58
CA ASP A 146 10.50 -24.15 5.33
C ASP A 146 9.94 -22.77 4.96
N MET A 147 10.57 -21.69 5.44
CA MET A 147 10.18 -20.31 5.17
C MET A 147 10.79 -19.72 3.89
N VAL A 148 11.85 -20.35 3.35
CA VAL A 148 12.53 -19.87 2.13
C VAL A 148 11.57 -19.74 0.94
N LEU A 149 10.77 -20.77 0.66
CA LEU A 149 9.88 -20.76 -0.50
C LEU A 149 8.75 -19.72 -0.35
N PRO A 150 8.01 -19.64 0.77
CA PRO A 150 7.01 -18.60 1.00
C PRO A 150 7.58 -17.18 0.87
N VAL A 151 8.72 -16.90 1.52
CA VAL A 151 9.31 -15.56 1.51
C VAL A 151 9.85 -15.19 0.13
N ALA A 152 10.47 -16.14 -0.59
CA ALA A 152 10.91 -15.90 -1.95
C ALA A 152 9.73 -15.60 -2.89
N ALA A 153 8.65 -16.38 -2.81
CA ALA A 153 7.45 -16.15 -3.60
C ALA A 153 6.81 -14.78 -3.29
N TYR A 154 6.70 -14.43 -2.01
CA TYR A 154 6.23 -13.12 -1.57
C TYR A 154 7.09 -11.97 -2.10
N GLY A 155 8.41 -12.08 -1.95
CA GLY A 155 9.36 -11.08 -2.42
C GLY A 155 9.26 -10.84 -3.93
N LEU A 156 9.12 -11.89 -4.73
CA LEU A 156 8.92 -11.76 -6.18
C LEU A 156 7.60 -11.07 -6.54
N ILE A 157 6.51 -11.39 -5.82
CA ILE A 157 5.22 -10.71 -6.01
C ILE A 157 5.33 -9.22 -5.65
N LEU A 158 6.00 -8.90 -4.54
CA LEU A 158 6.24 -7.53 -4.10
C LEU A 158 7.08 -6.74 -5.11
N MET A 159 8.14 -7.33 -5.65
CA MET A 159 8.96 -6.73 -6.71
C MET A 159 8.16 -6.51 -7.99
N ALA A 160 7.27 -7.44 -8.36
CA ALA A 160 6.39 -7.27 -9.51
C ALA A 160 5.35 -6.15 -9.28
N MET A 161 4.80 -6.04 -8.07
CA MET A 161 3.92 -4.92 -7.70
C MET A 161 4.67 -3.59 -7.77
N LEU A 162 5.90 -3.51 -7.24
CA LEU A 162 6.76 -2.32 -7.33
C LEU A 162 7.00 -1.91 -8.77
N TRP A 163 7.33 -2.86 -9.64
CA TRP A 163 7.53 -2.61 -11.07
C TRP A 163 6.30 -2.00 -11.71
N ARG A 164 5.12 -2.58 -11.47
CA ARG A 164 3.88 -2.05 -12.06
C ARG A 164 3.48 -0.71 -11.47
N GLY A 165 3.67 -0.50 -10.16
CA GLY A 165 3.42 0.78 -9.50
C GLY A 165 4.30 1.90 -10.06
N LEU A 166 5.61 1.66 -10.19
CA LEU A 166 6.55 2.63 -10.77
C LEU A 166 6.27 2.89 -12.25
N ALA A 167 5.89 1.87 -13.03
CA ALA A 167 5.48 2.03 -14.43
C ALA A 167 4.19 2.87 -14.58
N TRP A 168 3.26 2.75 -13.64
CA TRP A 168 2.07 3.60 -13.58
C TRP A 168 2.40 5.05 -13.18
N GLY A 169 3.36 5.20 -12.26
CA GLY A 169 3.87 6.48 -11.79
C GLY A 169 2.91 7.26 -10.88
N GLY A 170 3.24 8.53 -10.62
CA GLY A 170 2.47 9.38 -9.71
C GLY A 170 2.42 8.82 -8.28
N SER A 171 1.28 8.95 -7.62
CA SER A 171 1.12 8.45 -6.24
C SER A 171 1.19 6.92 -6.16
N ALA A 172 0.76 6.17 -7.19
CA ALA A 172 0.86 4.71 -7.19
C ALA A 172 2.31 4.25 -7.12
N GLY A 173 3.21 4.90 -7.87
CA GLY A 173 4.64 4.57 -7.87
C GLY A 173 5.31 4.85 -6.53
N TRP A 174 5.07 6.02 -5.95
CA TRP A 174 5.58 6.34 -4.61
C TRP A 174 4.99 5.44 -3.53
N GLY A 175 3.70 5.11 -3.64
CA GLY A 175 3.05 4.19 -2.73
C GLY A 175 3.64 2.78 -2.81
N ALA A 176 3.85 2.26 -4.03
CA ALA A 176 4.48 0.96 -4.23
C ALA A 176 5.91 0.91 -3.66
N LEU A 177 6.69 1.97 -3.85
CA LEU A 177 8.04 2.09 -3.29
C LEU A 177 8.02 2.07 -1.76
N LEU A 178 7.14 2.85 -1.13
CA LEU A 178 7.01 2.87 0.33
C LEU A 178 6.49 1.54 0.89
N PHE A 179 5.62 0.84 0.16
CA PHE A 179 5.15 -0.49 0.56
C PHE A 179 6.33 -1.47 0.53
N THR A 180 7.11 -1.50 -0.55
CA THR A 180 8.30 -2.37 -0.62
C THR A 180 9.32 -2.04 0.47
N LEU A 181 9.49 -0.76 0.82
CA LEU A 181 10.33 -0.36 1.94
C LEU A 181 9.79 -0.86 3.29
N SER A 182 8.49 -0.71 3.54
CA SER A 182 7.82 -1.21 4.74
C SER A 182 8.06 -2.70 4.94
N ASP A 183 7.80 -3.48 3.89
CA ASP A 183 7.91 -4.94 3.93
C ASP A 183 9.35 -5.41 4.02
N GLY A 184 10.29 -4.67 3.41
CA GLY A 184 11.72 -4.92 3.60
C GLY A 184 12.13 -4.71 5.06
N VAL A 185 11.75 -3.58 5.68
CA VAL A 185 12.05 -3.36 7.10
C VAL A 185 11.43 -4.46 7.97
N LEU A 186 10.17 -4.83 7.71
CA LEU A 186 9.49 -5.92 8.42
C LEU A 186 10.19 -7.28 8.25
N ALA A 187 10.57 -7.64 7.02
CA ALA A 187 11.24 -8.91 6.74
C ALA A 187 12.63 -8.98 7.39
N TRP A 188 13.38 -7.88 7.39
CA TRP A 188 14.69 -7.85 8.04
C TRP A 188 14.57 -7.99 9.56
N ASP A 189 13.64 -7.25 10.17
CA ASP A 189 13.39 -7.30 11.61
C ASP A 189 12.91 -8.68 12.07
N ALA A 190 12.04 -9.32 11.27
CA ALA A 190 11.47 -10.63 11.58
C ALA A 190 12.46 -11.79 11.38
N PHE A 191 13.33 -11.72 10.38
CA PHE A 191 14.12 -12.88 9.94
C PHE A 191 15.63 -12.74 10.07
N ALA A 192 16.17 -11.54 9.97
CA ALA A 192 17.62 -11.33 10.01
C ALA A 192 18.06 -10.90 11.42
N HIS A 193 17.78 -9.65 11.77
CA HIS A 193 18.14 -9.09 13.07
C HIS A 193 17.16 -8.00 13.50
N PRO A 194 16.83 -7.92 14.80
CA PRO A 194 15.93 -6.90 15.30
C PRO A 194 16.53 -5.51 15.08
N LEU A 195 15.71 -4.62 14.50
CA LEU A 195 16.07 -3.25 14.18
C LEU A 195 15.46 -2.28 15.19
N PRO A 196 16.21 -1.26 15.63
CA PRO A 196 15.65 -0.22 16.48
C PRO A 196 14.54 0.52 15.72
N HIS A 197 13.36 0.62 16.35
CA HIS A 197 12.20 1.31 15.80
C HIS A 197 11.63 0.73 14.49
N ALA A 198 11.92 -0.54 14.15
CA ALA A 198 11.37 -1.20 12.96
C ALA A 198 9.85 -1.03 12.86
N HIS A 199 9.13 -1.31 13.95
CA HIS A 199 7.68 -1.15 14.02
C HIS A 199 7.19 0.24 13.56
N LEU A 200 7.83 1.32 14.03
CA LEU A 200 7.46 2.68 13.65
C LEU A 200 7.68 2.91 12.15
N VAL A 201 8.85 2.50 11.65
CA VAL A 201 9.24 2.70 10.25
C VAL A 201 8.31 1.90 9.33
N THR A 202 8.06 0.63 9.65
CA THR A 202 7.12 -0.24 8.92
C THR A 202 5.74 0.40 8.88
N MET A 203 5.13 0.73 10.02
CA MET A 203 3.74 1.19 10.01
C MET A 203 3.57 2.59 9.40
N THR A 204 4.55 3.49 9.56
CA THR A 204 4.49 4.82 8.93
C THR A 204 4.64 4.74 7.42
N THR A 205 5.59 3.96 6.92
CA THR A 205 5.78 3.75 5.47
C THR A 205 4.61 2.98 4.86
N TYR A 206 4.10 1.96 5.56
CA TYR A 206 2.92 1.17 5.17
C TYR A 206 1.65 2.01 5.02
N TYR A 207 1.22 2.75 6.04
CA TYR A 207 -0.01 3.55 5.93
C TYR A 207 0.13 4.67 4.89
N THR A 208 1.32 5.24 4.76
CA THR A 208 1.60 6.21 3.69
C THR A 208 1.51 5.57 2.31
N ALA A 209 2.05 4.35 2.16
CA ALA A 209 1.95 3.58 0.92
C ALA A 209 0.49 3.32 0.52
N GLN A 210 -0.31 2.82 1.46
CA GLN A 210 -1.72 2.53 1.25
C GLN A 210 -2.53 3.78 0.88
N LEU A 211 -2.26 4.91 1.53
CA LEU A 211 -2.85 6.20 1.18
C LEU A 211 -2.49 6.59 -0.26
N LEU A 212 -1.21 6.56 -0.63
CA LEU A 212 -0.75 6.99 -1.95
C LEU A 212 -1.29 6.10 -3.08
N ILE A 213 -1.35 4.79 -2.86
CA ILE A 213 -1.98 3.84 -3.79
C ILE A 213 -3.48 4.14 -3.90
N THR A 214 -4.18 4.36 -2.78
CA THR A 214 -5.61 4.71 -2.78
C THR A 214 -5.89 6.01 -3.55
N LEU A 215 -5.07 7.05 -3.34
CA LEU A 215 -5.20 8.33 -4.03
C LEU A 215 -4.93 8.23 -5.54
N SER A 216 -4.21 7.21 -6.00
CA SER A 216 -3.97 7.02 -7.43
C SER A 216 -5.24 6.73 -8.21
N ALA A 217 -6.29 6.22 -7.54
CA ALA A 217 -7.62 6.06 -8.11
C ALA A 217 -8.24 7.38 -8.57
N LEU A 218 -7.93 8.50 -7.90
CA LEU A 218 -8.47 9.81 -8.28
C LEU A 218 -7.95 10.27 -9.65
N ARG A 219 -6.74 9.86 -10.04
CA ARG A 219 -6.20 10.12 -11.39
C ARG A 219 -6.90 9.29 -12.46
N SER A 220 -7.32 8.07 -12.13
CA SER A 220 -8.10 7.21 -13.05
C SER A 220 -9.52 7.73 -13.33
N LEU A 221 -10.00 8.70 -12.53
CA LEU A 221 -11.29 9.36 -12.70
C LEU A 221 -11.25 10.52 -13.70
N GLY A 222 -10.06 10.98 -14.12
CA GLY A 222 -9.92 12.04 -15.12
C GLY A 222 -10.63 11.66 -16.43
N PRO A 223 -11.24 12.63 -17.14
CA PRO A 223 -11.88 12.36 -18.42
C PRO A 223 -10.83 11.78 -19.37
N LYS A 224 -11.13 10.61 -19.95
CA LYS A 224 -10.41 10.14 -21.13
C LYS A 224 -10.61 11.22 -22.20
N THR A 225 -9.56 11.98 -22.48
CA THR A 225 -9.48 12.66 -23.77
C THR A 225 -9.20 11.58 -24.79
N ASP A 226 -10.27 11.09 -25.42
CA ASP A 226 -10.17 10.39 -26.70
C ASP A 226 -9.63 11.35 -27.77
#